data_AF-A0A0F3IJE4-F1
#
_entry.id   AF-A0A0F3IJE4-F1
#
_cell.length_a   1.000
_cell.length_b   1.000
_cell.length_c   1.000
_cell.angle_alpha   90.00
_cell.angle_beta   90.00
_cell.angle_gamma   90.00
#
_symmetry.space_group_name_H-M   'P 1'
#
loop_
_entity.id
_entity.type
_entity.pdbx_description
1 polymer ?
#
loop_
_entity_poly.entity_id
_entity_poly.type
_entity_poly.pdbx_seq_one_letter_code
_entity_poly.pdbx_strand_id
1 'polypeptide(L)' 'MWNNMLALDSKNIDALNGIGTALMSKNQIDNAIAMFKKAFEYQPNNPLTKNNLVWAMNEKLKLQTSDKYKQAR' A
#
# COMPACT_ATOMS: atom_id res chain seq x y z
N MET A 1 17.22 -0.44 30.30
CA MET A 1 15.85 -0.89 29.99
C MET A 1 15.02 0.29 29.51
N TRP A 2 14.94 0.53 28.19
CA TRP A 2 14.06 1.54 27.59
C TRP A 2 13.26 0.87 26.45
N ASN A 3 12.66 -0.29 26.73
CA ASN A 3 11.87 -1.06 25.76
C ASN A 3 10.42 -0.55 25.61
N ASN A 4 10.13 0.69 25.99
CA ASN A 4 8.77 1.24 26.08
C ASN A 4 8.49 2.45 25.16
N MET A 5 9.34 2.76 24.18
CA MET A 5 9.16 3.96 23.33
C MET A 5 8.64 3.72 21.91
N LEU A 6 8.48 2.48 21.45
CA LEU A 6 8.08 2.23 20.06
C LEU A 6 6.98 1.18 19.90
N ALA A 7 6.10 1.06 20.90
CA ALA A 7 4.70 0.75 20.61
C ALA A 7 4.06 2.01 19.99
N LEU A 8 4.62 2.49 18.86
CA LEU A 8 3.89 3.37 17.95
C LEU A 8 2.72 2.54 17.48
N ASP A 9 1.58 2.80 18.13
CA ASP A 9 0.30 2.17 17.90
C ASP A 9 0.15 1.90 16.40
N SER A 10 0.25 0.61 16.01
CA SER A 10 0.34 0.15 14.63
C SER A 10 -1.00 0.29 13.87
N LYS A 11 -1.82 1.24 14.33
CA LYS A 11 -3.19 1.58 13.93
C LYS A 11 -3.29 3.01 13.40
N ASN A 12 -2.17 3.68 13.16
CA ASN A 12 -2.22 4.97 12.47
C ASN A 12 -2.45 4.75 10.96
N ILE A 13 -3.70 4.90 10.55
CA ILE A 13 -4.15 4.77 9.15
C ILE A 13 -3.39 5.75 8.24
N ASP A 14 -3.09 6.96 8.71
CA ASP A 14 -2.31 7.94 7.95
C ASP A 14 -0.87 7.49 7.77
N ALA A 15 -0.27 6.87 8.80
CA ALA A 15 1.06 6.28 8.68
C ALA A 15 1.08 5.09 7.71
N LEU A 16 0.09 4.20 7.76
CA LEU A 16 -0.03 3.08 6.81
C LEU A 16 -0.24 3.58 5.38
N ASN A 17 -1.05 4.62 5.21
CA ASN A 17 -1.23 5.30 3.92
C ASN A 17 0.08 5.95 3.44
N GLY A 18 0.81 6.64 4.32
CA GLY A 18 2.09 7.26 4.00
C GLY A 18 3.14 6.23 3.58
N ILE A 19 3.26 5.11 4.31
CA ILE A 19 4.17 4.01 3.97
C ILE A 19 3.77 3.40 2.62
N GLY A 20 2.47 3.15 2.41
CA GLY A 20 1.98 2.62 1.13
C GLY A 20 2.32 3.53 -0.05
N THR A 21 2.13 4.84 0.10
CA THR A 21 2.50 5.82 -0.93
C THR A 21 4.01 5.85 -1.18
N ALA A 22 4.84 5.80 -0.13
CA ALA A 22 6.29 5.73 -0.29
C ALA A 22 6.74 4.45 -1.01
N LEU A 23 6.06 3.32 -0.76
CA LEU A 23 6.30 2.05 -1.45
C LEU A 23 5.88 2.11 -2.93
N MET A 24 4.78 2.81 -3.25
CA MET A 24 4.38 3.09 -4.63
C MET A 24 5.48 3.85 -5.39
N SER A 25 6.05 4.89 -4.78
CA SER A 25 7.18 5.63 -5.39
C SER A 25 8.44 4.79 -5.59
N LYS A 26 8.61 3.72 -4.80
CA LYS A 26 9.71 2.74 -4.96
C LYS A 26 9.37 1.60 -5.93
N ASN A 27 8.24 1.66 -6.63
CA ASN A 27 7.70 0.60 -7.49
C ASN A 27 7.49 -0.74 -6.75
N GLN A 28 7.38 -0.72 -5.42
CA GLN A 28 7.11 -1.89 -4.58
C GLN A 28 5.59 -2.07 -4.42
N ILE A 29 4.91 -2.26 -5.54
CA ILE A 29 3.44 -2.17 -5.63
C ILE A 29 2.73 -3.20 -4.73
N ASP A 30 3.23 -4.44 -4.67
CA ASP A 30 2.63 -5.48 -3.81
C ASP A 30 2.71 -5.13 -2.32
N ASN A 31 3.84 -4.58 -1.88
CA ASN A 31 4.02 -4.13 -0.50
C ASN A 31 3.13 -2.92 -0.19
N ALA A 32 2.97 -2.00 -1.14
CA ALA A 32 2.07 -0.86 -1.00
C ALA A 32 0.62 -1.32 -0.81
N ILE A 33 0.15 -2.27 -1.63
CA ILE A 33 -1.19 -2.88 -1.51
C ILE A 33 -1.37 -3.51 -0.12
N ALA A 34 -0.36 -4.21 0.41
CA ALA A 34 -0.44 -4.80 1.74
C ALA A 34 -0.62 -3.74 2.84
N MET A 35 0.04 -2.58 2.75
CA MET A 35 -0.13 -1.48 3.72
C MET A 35 -1.50 -0.81 3.60
N PHE A 36 -1.97 -0.54 2.39
CA PHE A 36 -3.31 0.03 2.17
C PHE A 36 -4.42 -0.93 2.59
N LYS A 37 -4.24 -2.25 2.43
CA LYS A 37 -5.18 -3.26 2.96
C LYS A 37 -5.26 -3.23 4.47
N LYS A 38 -4.12 -3.16 5.17
CA LYS A 38 -4.11 -2.98 6.64
C LYS A 38 -4.81 -1.69 7.05
N ALA A 39 -4.52 -0.57 6.37
CA ALA A 39 -5.21 0.70 6.60
C ALA A 39 -6.74 0.57 6.41
N PHE A 40 -7.16 -0.20 5.41
CA PHE A 40 -8.56 -0.44 5.09
C PHE A 40 -9.24 -1.33 6.14
N GLU A 41 -8.55 -2.35 6.65
CA GLU A 41 -9.03 -3.19 7.75
C GLU A 41 -9.27 -2.38 9.03
N TYR A 42 -8.44 -1.37 9.32
CA TYR A 42 -8.63 -0.48 10.46
C TYR A 42 -9.75 0.54 10.26
N GLN A 43 -9.85 1.14 9.08
CA GLN A 43 -10.92 2.09 8.76
C GLN A 43 -11.42 1.90 7.32
N PRO A 44 -12.40 1.00 7.10
CA PRO A 44 -12.90 0.69 5.77
C PRO A 44 -13.67 1.85 5.15
N ASN A 45 -14.08 2.84 5.96
CA ASN A 45 -14.76 4.04 5.49
C ASN A 45 -13.82 5.22 5.20
N ASN A 46 -12.50 5.04 5.30
CA ASN A 46 -11.55 6.10 4.99
C ASN A 46 -11.45 6.30 3.46
N PRO A 47 -11.82 7.47 2.91
CA PRO A 47 -11.78 7.71 1.47
C PRO A 47 -10.36 7.76 0.90
N LEU A 48 -9.39 8.26 1.67
CA LEU A 48 -7.98 8.29 1.26
C LEU A 48 -7.44 6.87 1.09
N THR A 49 -7.71 5.99 2.04
CA THR A 49 -7.29 4.58 1.97
C THR A 49 -7.90 3.87 0.76
N LYS A 50 -9.19 4.09 0.47
CA LYS A 50 -9.83 3.52 -0.73
C LYS A 50 -9.17 4.02 -2.01
N ASN A 51 -8.94 5.33 -2.13
CA ASN A 51 -8.30 5.92 -3.30
C ASN A 51 -6.89 5.36 -3.51
N ASN A 52 -6.11 5.26 -2.44
CA ASN A 52 -4.77 4.71 -2.48
C ASN A 52 -4.74 3.23 -2.88
N LEU A 53 -5.68 2.43 -2.38
CA LEU A 53 -5.80 1.02 -2.75
C LEU A 53 -6.15 0.85 -4.23
N VAL A 54 -7.08 1.65 -4.74
CA VAL A 54 -7.46 1.67 -6.17
C VAL A 54 -6.26 2.06 -7.04
N TRP A 55 -5.52 3.09 -6.66
CA TRP A 55 -4.31 3.51 -7.36
C TRP A 55 -3.28 2.37 -7.41
N ALA A 56 -3.00 1.72 -6.29
CA ALA A 56 -2.05 0.62 -6.22
C ALA A 56 -2.49 -0.61 -7.05
N MET A 57 -3.77 -0.96 -7.03
CA MET A 57 -4.31 -2.04 -7.85
C MET A 57 -4.21 -1.75 -9.35
N ASN A 58 -4.47 -0.50 -9.76
CA ASN A 58 -4.34 -0.09 -11.15
C ASN A 58 -2.89 -0.18 -11.64
N GLU A 59 -1.92 0.25 -10.83
CA GLU A 59 -0.50 0.11 -11.17
C GLU A 59 -0.08 -1.37 -11.27
N LYS A 60 -0.55 -2.22 -10.35
CA LYS A 60 -0.29 -3.66 -10.44
C LYS A 60 -0.84 -4.27 -11.73
N LEU A 61 -2.05 -3.89 -12.13
CA LEU A 61 -2.65 -4.36 -13.37
C LEU A 61 -1.85 -3.92 -14.60
N LYS A 62 -1.39 -2.67 -14.64
CA LYS A 62 -0.54 -2.15 -15.74
C LYS A 62 0.80 -2.90 -15.86
N LEU A 63 1.42 -3.25 -14.73
CA LEU A 63 2.65 -4.04 -14.74
C LEU A 63 2.39 -5.45 -15.27
N GLN A 64 1.33 -6.10 -14.81
CA GLN A 64 0.95 -7.43 -15.28
C GLN A 64 0.63 -7.48 -16.78
N THR A 65 -0.03 -6.45 -17.31
CA THR A 65 -0.26 -6.37 -18.76
C THR A 65 1.04 -6.16 -19.51
N SER A 66 1.91 -5.25 -19.06
CA SER A 66 3.23 -5.02 -19.66
C SER A 66 4.08 -6.30 -19.71
N ASP A 67 4.12 -7.06 -18.62
CA ASP A 67 4.90 -8.30 -18.55
C ASP A 67 4.34 -9.38 -19.49
N LYS A 68 3.01 -9.50 -19.59
CA LYS A 68 2.37 -10.41 -20.55
C LYS A 68 2.68 -10.03 -21.99
N TYR A 69 2.66 -8.75 -22.34
CA TYR A 69 3.00 -8.30 -23.70
C TYR A 69 4.48 -8.52 -24.04
N LYS A 70 5.39 -8.42 -23.07
CA LYS A 70 6.82 -8.70 -23.29
C LYS A 70 7.13 -10.19 -23.47
N GLN A 71 6.40 -11.08 -22.80
CA GLN A 71 6.60 -12.54 -22.90
C GLN A 71 5.94 -13.16 -24.14
N ALA A 72 5.00 -12.44 -24.77
CA ALA A 72 4.28 -12.91 -25.95
C ALA A 72 4.98 -12.61 -27.29
N ARG A 73 6.25 -12.20 -27.27
CA ARG A 73 7.07 -11.85 -28.45
C ARG A 73 8.35 -12.67 -28.47
#